data_AF-A0A8C9S8N9-F1
#
_entry.id   AF-A0A8C9S8N9-F1
#
_cell.length_a   1.000
_cell.length_b   1.000
_cell.length_c   1.000
_cell.angle_alpha   90.00
_cell.angle_beta   90.00
_cell.angle_gamma   90.00
#
_symmetry.space_group_name_H-M   'P 1'
#
loop_
_entity.id
_entity.type
_entity.pdbx_description
1 polymer ?
#
loop_
_entity_poly.entity_id
_entity_poly.type
_entity_poly.pdbx_seq_one_letter_code
_entity_poly.pdbx_strand_id
1 'polypeptide(L)'
;MTIGDDDVHPKKVVLPQEIPADHTQISLKWNQVHRIGAGLHNLGNTCFLNSALQCLTYTPPLANYMLSREHSKTCTSGFCMMCIMQDHITHVFANSGKVVRPTGFQEDAHEFLRCTLEAMLKCCLPANDPVQAAAFVHQVFGGCLRSRVKCLKCKAVFDTFDPFLDVALEIKTAPSIIAALKQFVKLEQLDGENAYKCIKCNKMVPALKRFTIHRSSNVLTIFLNRFANYYGDKITKDVRYPEYLDIRPFMSQCDGEPLHYLLYAVLVHTGSNCYSGHYYCYVKASDGQWYQMNDASVTISDIRTVLNQQAYILFYIRGKERKGTGKGTAAAAAVAVGTRTGAGKRKHTEAEVEEGRLTGRGGETGMVAGEGKGTGTGAQREISGRGTFSIKA
;
A
#
# COMPACT_ATOMS: atom_id res chain seq x y z
N MET A 1 29.53 46.32 -8.29
CA MET A 1 29.70 44.85 -8.34
C MET A 1 28.35 44.23 -8.04
N THR A 2 27.60 43.95 -9.11
CA THR A 2 26.29 43.31 -9.11
C THR A 2 26.48 41.81 -8.91
N ILE A 3 25.77 41.27 -7.92
CA ILE A 3 25.69 39.83 -7.64
C ILE A 3 24.67 39.26 -8.63
N GLY A 4 25.09 38.25 -9.40
CA GLY A 4 24.31 37.64 -10.47
C GLY A 4 23.12 36.85 -9.95
N ASP A 5 21.98 37.03 -10.61
CA ASP A 5 20.79 36.21 -10.51
C ASP A 5 21.05 34.86 -11.18
N ASP A 6 21.32 33.81 -10.38
CA ASP A 6 21.31 32.43 -10.87
C ASP A 6 19.86 31.96 -11.02
N ASP A 7 19.43 31.95 -12.27
CA ASP A 7 18.14 31.54 -12.79
C ASP A 7 17.90 30.03 -12.55
N VAL A 8 17.28 29.68 -11.40
CA VAL A 8 16.85 28.31 -11.07
C VAL A 8 15.71 27.91 -12.00
N HIS A 9 16.08 27.39 -13.16
CA HIS A 9 15.15 26.70 -14.05
C HIS A 9 14.65 25.41 -13.37
N PRO A 10 13.33 25.17 -13.25
CA PRO A 10 12.83 23.91 -12.73
C PRO A 10 13.23 22.77 -13.67
N LYS A 11 14.05 21.85 -13.16
CA LYS A 11 14.43 20.62 -13.87
C LYS A 11 13.15 19.90 -14.32
N LYS A 12 13.00 19.77 -15.64
CA LYS A 12 11.86 19.14 -16.31
C LYS A 12 11.73 17.70 -15.81
N VAL A 13 10.74 17.43 -14.95
CA VAL A 13 10.36 16.07 -14.57
C VAL A 13 9.83 15.41 -15.82
N VAL A 14 10.52 14.36 -16.30
CA VAL A 14 10.05 13.59 -17.45
C VAL A 14 8.71 12.98 -17.06
N LEU A 15 7.65 13.40 -17.75
CA LEU A 15 6.31 12.87 -17.53
C LEU A 15 6.29 11.42 -18.03
N PRO A 16 5.65 10.47 -17.31
CA PRO A 16 5.49 9.08 -17.74
C PRO A 16 4.73 8.86 -19.06
N GLN A 17 4.36 9.93 -19.75
CA GLN A 17 3.74 9.95 -21.08
C GLN A 17 4.78 10.05 -22.20
N GLU A 18 6.02 10.45 -21.89
CA GLU A 18 7.14 10.58 -22.85
C GLU A 18 8.03 9.32 -22.90
N ILE A 19 7.75 8.29 -22.11
CA ILE A 19 8.48 7.01 -22.14
C ILE A 19 7.92 6.18 -23.31
N PRO A 20 8.70 5.90 -24.37
CA PRO A 20 8.24 5.10 -25.49
C PRO A 20 7.75 3.72 -25.03
N ALA A 21 6.66 3.25 -25.62
CA ALA A 21 6.10 1.91 -25.42
C ALA A 21 6.97 0.80 -26.05
N ASP A 22 8.29 1.02 -26.19
CA ASP A 22 9.19 -0.01 -26.72
C ASP A 22 9.55 -0.98 -25.60
N HIS A 23 8.68 -1.98 -25.49
CA HIS A 23 8.59 -2.93 -24.40
C HIS A 23 9.64 -4.04 -24.57
N THR A 24 10.73 -3.99 -23.81
CA THR A 24 11.28 -5.23 -23.27
C THR A 24 10.16 -5.90 -22.49
N GLN A 25 9.66 -7.02 -23.01
CA GLN A 25 8.53 -7.75 -22.43
C GLN A 25 8.97 -8.32 -21.07
N ILE A 26 8.76 -7.57 -19.99
CA ILE A 26 9.08 -8.03 -18.63
C ILE A 26 8.23 -9.25 -18.28
N SER A 27 8.91 -10.32 -17.88
CA SER A 27 8.26 -11.51 -17.35
C SER A 27 7.71 -11.22 -15.96
N LEU A 28 6.39 -11.29 -15.81
CA LEU A 28 5.70 -11.14 -14.51
C LEU A 28 5.68 -12.45 -13.71
N LYS A 29 6.32 -13.51 -14.21
CA LYS A 29 6.42 -14.80 -13.53
C LYS A 29 7.89 -15.10 -13.30
N TRP A 30 8.18 -15.99 -12.35
CA TRP A 30 9.52 -16.53 -12.20
C TRP A 30 9.96 -17.23 -13.50
N ASN A 31 11.15 -16.88 -13.99
CA ASN A 31 11.70 -17.51 -15.20
C ASN A 31 12.22 -18.93 -14.91
N GLN A 32 12.58 -19.19 -13.65
CA GLN A 32 13.07 -20.48 -13.18
C GLN A 32 12.66 -20.67 -11.71
N VAL A 33 12.59 -21.94 -11.28
CA VAL A 33 12.33 -22.28 -9.88
C VAL A 33 13.64 -22.20 -9.11
N HIS A 34 13.63 -21.42 -8.04
CA HIS A 34 14.70 -21.21 -7.09
C HIS A 34 14.35 -21.86 -5.75
N ARG A 35 15.38 -22.37 -5.06
CA ARG A 35 15.26 -22.69 -3.63
C ARG A 35 14.95 -21.41 -2.85
N ILE A 36 14.29 -21.56 -1.70
CA ILE A 36 14.03 -20.44 -0.81
C ILE A 36 15.34 -19.75 -0.41
N GLY A 37 15.40 -18.44 -0.55
CA GLY A 37 16.55 -17.62 -0.19
C GLY A 37 16.84 -17.61 1.30
N ALA A 38 18.03 -17.11 1.64
CA ALA A 38 18.51 -16.94 3.01
C ALA A 38 17.63 -16.03 3.88
N GLY A 39 17.66 -16.26 5.20
CA GLY A 39 17.22 -15.29 6.19
C GLY A 39 18.19 -14.11 6.27
N LEU A 40 17.75 -12.98 6.83
CA LEU A 40 18.55 -11.76 6.97
C LEU A 40 18.89 -11.50 8.44
N HIS A 41 20.18 -11.29 8.74
CA HIS A 41 20.60 -10.97 10.10
C HIS A 41 20.04 -9.61 10.52
N ASN A 42 19.41 -9.54 11.70
CA ASN A 42 19.00 -8.27 12.28
C ASN A 42 20.20 -7.59 12.94
N LEU A 43 20.61 -6.42 12.44
CA LEU A 43 21.78 -5.66 12.92
C LEU A 43 21.43 -4.61 13.98
N GLY A 44 20.28 -4.76 14.65
CA GLY A 44 19.74 -3.80 15.60
C GLY A 44 18.70 -2.90 14.94
N ASN A 45 17.41 -3.19 15.17
CA ASN A 45 16.26 -2.48 14.60
C ASN A 45 16.18 -2.45 13.06
N THR A 46 16.84 -3.40 12.38
CA THR A 46 16.82 -3.53 10.92
C THR A 46 15.69 -4.42 10.38
N CYS A 47 14.76 -4.86 11.23
CA CYS A 47 13.67 -5.75 10.81
C CYS A 47 12.75 -5.11 9.76
N PHE A 48 12.56 -3.78 9.80
CA PHE A 48 11.85 -3.05 8.75
C PHE A 48 12.55 -3.18 7.40
N LEU A 49 13.85 -2.91 7.38
CA LEU A 49 14.72 -3.08 6.20
C LEU A 49 14.67 -4.52 5.67
N ASN A 50 14.86 -5.50 6.56
CA ASN A 50 14.88 -6.92 6.19
C ASN A 50 13.56 -7.36 5.56
N SER A 51 12.43 -7.02 6.17
CA SER A 51 11.11 -7.38 5.65
C SER A 51 10.82 -6.73 4.29
N ALA A 52 11.21 -5.47 4.08
CA ALA A 52 11.08 -4.78 2.81
C ALA A 52 11.98 -5.41 1.72
N LEU A 53 13.25 -5.68 2.04
CA LEU A 53 14.19 -6.34 1.13
C LEU A 53 13.74 -7.73 0.72
N GLN A 54 13.15 -8.50 1.64
CA GLN A 54 12.58 -9.80 1.31
C GLN A 54 11.39 -9.64 0.37
N CYS A 55 10.43 -8.74 0.63
CA CYS A 55 9.32 -8.47 -0.31
C CYS A 55 9.82 -8.10 -1.73
N LEU A 56 10.85 -7.26 -1.82
CA LEU A 56 11.47 -6.88 -3.10
C LEU A 56 12.19 -8.06 -3.76
N THR A 57 12.98 -8.83 -2.99
CA THR A 57 13.71 -10.03 -3.46
C THR A 57 12.78 -11.07 -4.08
N TYR A 58 11.57 -11.21 -3.56
CA TYR A 58 10.56 -12.13 -4.08
C TYR A 58 9.59 -11.50 -5.08
N THR A 59 9.88 -10.29 -5.57
CA THR A 59 9.13 -9.68 -6.68
C THR A 59 9.63 -10.28 -8.01
N PRO A 60 8.85 -11.15 -8.70
CA PRO A 60 9.36 -11.94 -9.81
C PRO A 60 10.06 -11.14 -10.94
N PRO A 61 9.47 -10.06 -11.50
CA PRO A 61 10.15 -9.31 -12.56
C PRO A 61 11.47 -8.70 -12.08
N LEU A 62 11.52 -8.17 -10.85
CA LEU A 62 12.73 -7.59 -10.26
C LEU A 62 13.80 -8.68 -10.04
N ALA A 63 13.42 -9.81 -9.43
CA ALA A 63 14.32 -10.92 -9.18
C ALA A 63 14.90 -11.50 -10.48
N ASN A 64 14.06 -11.71 -11.50
CA ASN A 64 14.49 -12.17 -12.82
C ASN A 64 15.55 -11.24 -13.42
N TYR A 65 15.32 -9.93 -13.35
CA TYR A 65 16.26 -8.93 -13.86
C TYR A 65 17.57 -8.93 -13.08
N MET A 66 17.51 -8.92 -11.75
CA MET A 66 18.71 -8.92 -10.90
C MET A 66 19.54 -10.20 -11.05
N LEU A 67 18.88 -11.36 -11.15
CA LEU A 67 19.56 -12.64 -11.31
C LEU A 67 20.19 -12.81 -12.71
N SER A 68 19.73 -12.07 -13.72
CA SER A 68 20.35 -12.04 -15.05
C SER A 68 21.73 -11.36 -15.05
N ARG A 69 22.01 -10.53 -14.02
CA ARG A 69 23.23 -9.72 -13.88
C ARG A 69 23.51 -8.76 -15.05
N GLU A 70 22.53 -8.47 -15.91
CA GLU A 70 22.72 -7.59 -17.07
C GLU A 70 23.07 -6.16 -16.66
N HIS A 71 22.50 -5.65 -15.56
CA HIS A 71 22.79 -4.28 -15.12
C HIS A 71 24.26 -4.07 -14.74
N SER A 72 24.86 -4.98 -13.96
CA SER A 72 26.27 -4.84 -13.56
C SER A 72 27.26 -4.87 -14.73
N LYS A 73 26.87 -5.42 -15.89
CA LYS A 73 27.74 -5.47 -17.07
C LYS A 73 27.90 -4.10 -17.73
N THR A 74 26.90 -3.24 -17.59
CA THR A 74 26.84 -1.91 -18.23
C THR A 74 26.94 -0.76 -17.24
N CYS A 75 26.80 -1.03 -15.94
CA CYS A 75 26.87 -0.01 -14.90
C CYS A 75 28.31 0.50 -14.70
N THR A 76 28.49 1.81 -14.83
CA THR A 76 29.78 2.50 -14.61
C THR A 76 29.76 3.41 -13.36
N SER A 77 28.64 3.46 -12.63
CA SER A 77 28.48 4.31 -11.45
C SER A 77 29.12 3.70 -10.20
N GLY A 78 29.82 4.51 -9.40
CA GLY A 78 30.48 4.06 -8.18
C GLY A 78 29.50 3.62 -7.08
N PHE A 79 28.42 4.40 -6.84
CA PHE A 79 27.33 4.02 -5.93
C PHE A 79 26.05 3.84 -6.74
N CYS A 80 25.62 2.59 -6.92
CA CYS A 80 24.41 2.24 -7.68
C CYS A 80 23.49 1.31 -6.88
N MET A 81 22.29 1.78 -6.57
CA MET A 81 21.28 0.99 -5.86
C MET A 81 20.87 -0.28 -6.60
N MET A 82 20.84 -0.25 -7.94
CA MET A 82 20.55 -1.44 -8.74
C MET A 82 21.65 -2.50 -8.62
N CYS A 83 22.93 -2.10 -8.57
CA CYS A 83 24.04 -3.04 -8.27
C CYS A 83 23.92 -3.61 -6.85
N ILE A 84 23.63 -2.77 -5.85
CA ILE A 84 23.44 -3.22 -4.46
C ILE A 84 22.30 -4.24 -4.38
N MET A 85 21.16 -3.98 -5.02
CA MET A 85 20.04 -4.91 -5.09
C MET A 85 20.38 -6.19 -5.85
N GLN A 86 21.16 -6.08 -6.94
CA GLN A 86 21.61 -7.23 -7.70
C GLN A 86 22.47 -8.17 -6.84
N ASP A 87 23.45 -7.60 -6.13
CA ASP A 87 24.31 -8.34 -5.24
C ASP A 87 23.53 -8.93 -4.07
N HIS A 88 22.60 -8.17 -3.48
CA HIS A 88 21.71 -8.66 -2.43
C HIS A 88 20.90 -9.88 -2.88
N ILE A 89 20.14 -9.76 -3.98
CA ILE A 89 19.26 -10.84 -4.47
C ILE A 89 20.08 -12.07 -4.85
N THR A 90 21.19 -11.88 -5.57
CA THR A 90 22.05 -13.02 -5.96
C THR A 90 22.67 -13.69 -4.74
N HIS A 91 23.09 -12.94 -3.72
CA HIS A 91 23.65 -13.48 -2.48
C HIS A 91 22.62 -14.24 -1.64
N VAL A 92 21.39 -13.72 -1.52
CA VAL A 92 20.29 -14.35 -0.79
C VAL A 92 19.93 -15.70 -1.41
N PHE A 93 19.79 -15.78 -2.73
CA PHE A 93 19.46 -17.05 -3.41
C PHE A 93 20.64 -18.03 -3.46
N ALA A 94 21.88 -17.56 -3.49
CA ALA A 94 23.07 -18.43 -3.42
C ALA A 94 23.27 -19.08 -2.05
N ASN A 95 22.70 -18.51 -0.98
CA ASN A 95 22.88 -18.95 0.39
C ASN A 95 21.59 -19.51 1.03
N SER A 96 20.78 -20.20 0.22
CA SER A 96 19.57 -20.90 0.68
C SER A 96 19.82 -21.71 1.97
N GLY A 97 18.94 -21.55 2.96
CA GLY A 97 19.04 -22.22 4.26
C GLY A 97 20.05 -21.61 5.24
N LYS A 98 20.73 -20.51 4.88
CA LYS A 98 21.63 -19.77 5.76
C LYS A 98 21.01 -18.44 6.18
N VAL A 99 21.76 -17.72 7.02
CA VAL A 99 21.49 -16.33 7.39
C VAL A 99 22.57 -15.46 6.78
N VAL A 100 22.19 -14.41 6.05
CA VAL A 100 23.11 -13.48 5.41
C VAL A 100 22.93 -12.07 5.98
N ARG A 101 23.99 -11.28 5.93
CA ARG A 101 23.93 -9.87 6.29
C ARG A 101 23.51 -9.05 5.07
N PRO A 102 22.50 -8.15 5.15
CA PRO A 102 22.25 -7.21 4.08
C PRO A 102 23.46 -6.28 3.91
N THR A 103 24.11 -6.34 2.74
CA THR A 103 25.28 -5.52 2.38
C THR A 103 24.85 -4.24 1.67
N GLY A 104 25.54 -3.12 1.94
CA GLY A 104 25.32 -1.84 1.23
C GLY A 104 24.18 -0.97 1.76
N PHE A 105 23.46 -1.41 2.81
CA PHE A 105 22.35 -0.67 3.42
C PHE A 105 22.71 -0.25 4.85
N GLN A 106 23.51 0.81 5.00
CA GLN A 106 24.11 1.21 6.30
C GLN A 106 23.50 2.45 6.98
N GLU A 107 22.46 3.09 6.46
CA GLU A 107 21.82 4.24 7.14
C GLU A 107 20.29 4.18 7.20
N ASP A 108 19.78 4.68 8.33
CA ASP A 108 18.41 4.91 8.82
C ASP A 108 17.25 4.19 8.10
N ALA A 109 16.71 3.16 8.75
CA ALA A 109 15.71 2.27 8.18
C ALA A 109 14.31 2.89 8.02
N HIS A 110 14.03 4.09 8.54
CA HIS A 110 12.62 4.53 8.73
C HIS A 110 11.88 5.09 7.49
N GLU A 111 12.55 5.32 6.36
CA GLU A 111 11.89 5.62 5.06
C GLU A 111 12.17 4.58 3.97
N PHE A 112 12.76 3.43 4.36
CA PHE A 112 13.55 2.59 3.47
C PHE A 112 12.81 2.07 2.22
N LEU A 113 11.56 1.60 2.26
CA LEU A 113 10.95 1.05 1.03
C LEU A 113 10.72 2.13 -0.03
N ARG A 114 10.17 3.29 0.36
CA ARG A 114 9.94 4.42 -0.56
C ARG A 114 11.27 5.04 -0.96
N CYS A 115 12.18 5.29 -0.01
CA CYS A 115 13.51 5.80 -0.31
C CYS A 115 14.35 4.84 -1.14
N THR A 116 14.17 3.53 -1.03
CA THR A 116 14.86 2.53 -1.87
C THR A 116 14.27 2.50 -3.26
N LEU A 117 12.94 2.50 -3.42
CA LEU A 117 12.31 2.59 -4.74
C LEU A 117 12.61 3.93 -5.42
N GLU A 118 12.59 5.03 -4.67
CA GLU A 118 12.98 6.36 -5.13
C GLU A 118 14.49 6.47 -5.38
N ALA A 119 15.36 5.82 -4.60
CA ALA A 119 16.80 5.79 -4.82
C ALA A 119 17.16 4.92 -6.01
N MET A 120 16.49 3.77 -6.21
CA MET A 120 16.56 3.00 -7.45
C MET A 120 16.18 3.89 -8.63
N LEU A 121 15.14 4.73 -8.49
CA LEU A 121 14.71 5.67 -9.52
C LEU A 121 15.69 6.85 -9.72
N LYS A 122 16.26 7.41 -8.65
CA LYS A 122 17.20 8.54 -8.66
C LYS A 122 18.60 8.16 -9.13
N CYS A 123 19.09 6.95 -8.84
CA CYS A 123 20.34 6.39 -9.40
C CYS A 123 20.28 6.25 -10.93
N CYS A 124 19.11 6.43 -11.54
CA CYS A 124 18.86 6.29 -12.95
C CYS A 124 18.60 7.65 -13.65
N LEU A 125 19.15 8.76 -13.14
CA LEU A 125 19.17 10.09 -13.79
C LEU A 125 20.48 10.85 -13.44
N PRO A 126 21.09 11.62 -14.36
CA PRO A 126 22.08 11.21 -15.33
C PRO A 126 23.56 11.32 -14.90
N ALA A 127 24.36 10.35 -15.32
CA ALA A 127 25.64 10.56 -16.03
C ALA A 127 25.78 9.44 -17.08
N ASN A 128 25.31 9.73 -18.29
CA ASN A 128 25.61 9.05 -19.56
C ASN A 128 25.01 7.68 -19.95
N ASP A 129 24.27 6.92 -19.13
CA ASP A 129 23.24 5.98 -19.65
C ASP A 129 22.15 5.54 -18.62
N PRO A 130 21.15 6.40 -18.33
CA PRO A 130 20.25 6.25 -17.17
C PRO A 130 18.83 5.75 -17.51
N VAL A 131 18.48 5.66 -18.79
CA VAL A 131 17.08 5.56 -19.24
C VAL A 131 16.48 4.17 -18.98
N GLN A 132 17.26 3.09 -19.09
CA GLN A 132 16.72 1.73 -19.04
C GLN A 132 16.32 1.25 -17.63
N ALA A 133 17.09 1.61 -16.59
CA ALA A 133 16.83 1.15 -15.23
C ALA A 133 15.72 1.96 -14.52
N ALA A 134 15.65 3.29 -14.73
CA ALA A 134 14.49 4.10 -14.34
C ALA A 134 13.23 3.62 -15.06
N ALA A 135 13.35 3.34 -16.37
CA ALA A 135 12.26 2.76 -17.13
C ALA A 135 11.83 1.41 -16.56
N PHE A 136 12.77 0.52 -16.21
CA PHE A 136 12.45 -0.80 -15.64
C PHE A 136 11.67 -0.69 -14.33
N VAL A 137 12.13 0.13 -13.36
CA VAL A 137 11.43 0.30 -12.08
C VAL A 137 10.03 0.87 -12.30
N HIS A 138 9.88 1.86 -13.19
CA HIS A 138 8.56 2.38 -13.58
C HIS A 138 7.71 1.36 -14.34
N GLN A 139 8.31 0.48 -15.13
CA GLN A 139 7.59 -0.57 -15.85
C GLN A 139 7.07 -1.65 -14.88
N VAL A 140 7.80 -1.92 -13.80
CA VAL A 140 7.39 -2.88 -12.76
C VAL A 140 6.38 -2.25 -11.82
N PHE A 141 6.75 -1.18 -11.10
CA PHE A 141 5.96 -0.61 -9.99
C PHE A 141 5.16 0.64 -10.37
N GLY A 142 5.47 1.27 -11.50
CA GLY A 142 4.89 2.55 -11.88
C GLY A 142 3.45 2.46 -12.37
N GLY A 143 2.60 3.31 -11.82
CA GLY A 143 1.25 3.58 -12.29
C GLY A 143 0.97 5.06 -12.45
N CYS A 144 -0.26 5.40 -12.76
CA CYS A 144 -0.74 6.78 -12.86
C CYS A 144 -2.15 6.90 -12.28
N LEU A 145 -2.35 7.85 -11.37
CA LEU A 145 -3.65 8.28 -10.87
C LEU A 145 -4.20 9.39 -11.77
N ARG A 146 -5.52 9.45 -11.92
CA ARG A 146 -6.22 10.61 -12.49
C ARG A 146 -7.06 11.28 -11.40
N SER A 147 -6.74 12.53 -11.12
CA SER A 147 -7.57 13.46 -10.34
C SER A 147 -8.44 14.25 -11.31
N ARG A 148 -9.76 14.06 -11.25
CA ARG A 148 -10.73 14.78 -12.07
C ARG A 148 -11.50 15.77 -11.22
N VAL A 149 -11.49 17.05 -11.60
CA VAL A 149 -12.29 18.10 -10.98
C VAL A 149 -13.31 18.64 -11.98
N LYS A 150 -14.60 18.60 -11.63
CA LYS A 150 -15.70 19.18 -12.40
C LYS A 150 -16.29 20.36 -11.66
N CYS A 151 -16.15 21.55 -12.23
CA CYS A 151 -16.78 22.76 -11.69
C CYS A 151 -18.31 22.66 -11.79
N LEU A 152 -19.04 22.90 -10.70
CA LEU A 152 -20.50 22.84 -10.72
C LEU A 152 -21.15 24.09 -11.33
N LYS A 153 -20.41 25.21 -11.44
CA LYS A 153 -20.87 26.47 -12.04
C LYS A 153 -20.75 26.47 -13.57
N CYS A 154 -19.53 26.39 -14.11
CA CYS A 154 -19.29 26.45 -15.56
C CYS A 154 -19.22 25.08 -16.24
N LYS A 155 -19.38 23.98 -15.49
CA LYS A 155 -19.33 22.59 -15.96
C LYS A 155 -18.01 22.14 -16.58
N ALA A 156 -16.98 22.99 -16.59
CA ALA A 156 -15.65 22.63 -17.05
C ALA A 156 -15.04 21.49 -16.23
N VAL A 157 -14.34 20.59 -16.92
CA VAL A 157 -13.65 19.44 -16.34
C VAL A 157 -12.15 19.65 -16.50
N PHE A 158 -11.40 19.37 -15.44
CA PHE A 158 -9.95 19.41 -15.41
C PHE A 158 -9.44 18.08 -14.90
N ASP A 159 -8.51 17.48 -15.65
CA ASP A 159 -7.83 16.26 -15.26
C ASP A 159 -6.36 16.56 -14.94
N THR A 160 -5.89 16.03 -13.83
CA THR A 160 -4.47 15.99 -13.45
C THR A 160 -4.04 14.54 -13.34
N PHE A 161 -2.85 14.23 -13.81
CA PHE A 161 -2.29 12.89 -13.86
C PHE A 161 -1.05 12.80 -12.99
N ASP A 162 -1.13 12.01 -11.92
CA ASP A 162 -0.08 11.90 -10.91
C ASP A 162 0.56 10.51 -10.99
N PRO A 163 1.87 10.38 -11.29
CA PRO A 163 2.55 9.10 -11.21
C PRO A 163 2.57 8.56 -9.79
N PHE A 164 2.57 7.24 -9.65
CA PHE A 164 2.74 6.58 -8.36
C PHE A 164 3.61 5.33 -8.48
N LEU A 165 4.27 4.96 -7.39
CA LEU A 165 4.93 3.65 -7.19
C LEU A 165 4.20 2.79 -6.15
N ASP A 166 3.34 3.43 -5.34
CA ASP A 166 2.51 2.82 -4.32
C ASP A 166 1.14 3.52 -4.24
N VAL A 167 0.13 2.80 -3.76
CA VAL A 167 -1.20 3.35 -3.46
C VAL A 167 -1.42 3.30 -1.95
N ALA A 168 -1.50 4.47 -1.31
CA ALA A 168 -1.84 4.59 0.10
C ALA A 168 -3.36 4.61 0.29
N LEU A 169 -3.86 3.68 1.11
CA LEU A 169 -5.28 3.55 1.41
C LEU A 169 -5.60 4.01 2.83
N GLU A 170 -6.57 4.91 2.94
CA GLU A 170 -7.19 5.26 4.21
C GLU A 170 -8.05 4.10 4.71
N ILE A 171 -7.70 3.56 5.87
CA ILE A 171 -8.37 2.39 6.41
C ILE A 171 -9.24 2.69 7.62
N LYS A 172 -9.24 3.91 8.20
CA LYS A 172 -9.94 4.24 9.46
C LYS A 172 -11.34 3.64 9.57
N THR A 173 -12.18 3.81 8.54
CA THR A 173 -13.56 3.30 8.50
C THR A 173 -13.73 2.04 7.63
N ALA A 174 -12.73 1.66 6.83
CA ALA A 174 -12.84 0.54 5.90
C ALA A 174 -12.46 -0.81 6.54
N PRO A 175 -13.31 -1.85 6.47
CA PRO A 175 -13.01 -3.18 7.02
C PRO A 175 -12.18 -4.07 6.08
N SER A 176 -11.96 -3.65 4.83
CA SER A 176 -11.22 -4.40 3.83
C SER A 176 -10.54 -3.47 2.83
N ILE A 177 -9.54 -3.97 2.10
CA ILE A 177 -8.88 -3.19 1.05
C ILE A 177 -9.84 -2.85 -0.10
N ILE A 178 -10.83 -3.72 -0.37
CA ILE A 178 -11.85 -3.47 -1.39
C ILE A 178 -12.72 -2.28 -0.96
N ALA A 179 -13.13 -2.24 0.31
CA ALA A 179 -13.88 -1.10 0.84
C ALA A 179 -13.03 0.19 0.84
N ALA A 180 -11.74 0.09 1.20
CA ALA A 180 -10.83 1.22 1.17
C ALA A 180 -10.59 1.75 -0.25
N LEU A 181 -10.46 0.87 -1.25
CA LEU A 181 -10.36 1.24 -2.67
C LEU A 181 -11.66 1.90 -3.17
N LYS A 182 -12.84 1.40 -2.76
CA LYS A 182 -14.12 2.06 -3.05
C LYS A 182 -14.18 3.47 -2.48
N GLN A 183 -13.69 3.67 -1.26
CA GLN A 183 -13.60 4.99 -0.64
C GLN A 183 -12.58 5.88 -1.36
N PHE A 184 -11.42 5.33 -1.74
CA PHE A 184 -10.37 6.04 -2.48
C PHE A 184 -10.87 6.62 -3.81
N VAL A 185 -11.74 5.90 -4.53
CA VAL A 185 -12.30 6.36 -5.81
C VAL A 185 -13.65 7.06 -5.72
N LYS A 186 -14.13 7.31 -4.49
CA LYS A 186 -15.43 7.94 -4.25
C LYS A 186 -15.41 9.37 -4.80
N LEU A 187 -16.56 9.79 -5.32
CA LEU A 187 -16.78 11.18 -5.71
C LEU A 187 -16.92 12.04 -4.45
N GLU A 188 -16.10 13.06 -4.35
CA GLU A 188 -16.09 14.04 -3.27
C GLU A 188 -16.66 15.36 -3.78
N GLN A 189 -17.44 16.04 -2.94
CA GLN A 189 -17.89 17.40 -3.21
C GLN A 189 -17.01 18.38 -2.44
N LEU A 190 -16.50 19.36 -3.16
CA LEU A 190 -15.72 20.47 -2.64
C LEU A 190 -16.64 21.69 -2.54
N ASP A 191 -16.96 22.14 -1.33
CA ASP A 191 -17.83 23.27 -1.05
C ASP A 191 -17.42 24.02 0.24
N GLY A 192 -18.11 25.12 0.54
CA GLY A 192 -17.81 25.96 1.70
C GLY A 192 -16.37 26.42 1.75
N GLU A 193 -15.70 26.15 2.87
CA GLU A 193 -14.27 26.44 3.10
C GLU A 193 -13.33 25.62 2.21
N ASN A 194 -13.79 24.45 1.74
CA ASN A 194 -13.04 23.55 0.84
C ASN A 194 -13.38 23.79 -0.64
N ALA A 195 -14.03 24.90 -0.99
CA ALA A 195 -14.41 25.21 -2.36
C ALA A 195 -13.20 25.27 -3.31
N TYR A 196 -13.41 24.97 -4.58
CA TYR A 196 -12.35 24.92 -5.59
C TYR A 196 -12.20 26.26 -6.31
N LYS A 197 -10.98 26.77 -6.46
CA LYS A 197 -10.70 27.95 -7.30
C LYS A 197 -10.74 27.54 -8.77
N CYS A 198 -11.88 27.78 -9.43
CA CYS A 198 -12.03 27.42 -10.83
C CYS A 198 -11.29 28.40 -11.74
N ILE A 199 -10.41 27.87 -12.60
CA ILE A 199 -9.61 28.66 -13.56
C ILE A 199 -10.51 29.46 -14.53
N LYS A 200 -11.56 28.84 -15.07
CA LYS A 200 -12.49 29.53 -15.99
C LYS A 200 -13.38 30.57 -15.30
N CYS A 201 -13.83 30.30 -14.08
CA CYS A 201 -14.68 31.24 -13.34
C CYS A 201 -13.89 32.32 -12.60
N ASN A 202 -12.59 32.10 -12.39
CA ASN A 202 -11.67 32.86 -11.55
C ASN A 202 -12.22 33.17 -10.14
N LYS A 203 -12.98 32.23 -9.56
CA LYS A 203 -13.62 32.36 -8.24
C LYS A 203 -13.65 31.00 -7.52
N MET A 204 -13.80 31.04 -6.20
CA MET A 204 -14.11 29.86 -5.39
C MET A 204 -15.51 29.38 -5.72
N VAL A 205 -15.65 28.12 -6.12
CA VAL A 205 -16.92 27.52 -6.54
C VAL A 205 -17.04 26.09 -6.04
N PRO A 206 -18.28 25.61 -5.83
CA PRO A 206 -18.51 24.19 -5.61
C PRO A 206 -18.02 23.36 -6.79
N ALA A 207 -17.35 22.25 -6.50
CA ALA A 207 -16.83 21.33 -7.51
C ALA A 207 -16.97 19.88 -7.07
N LEU A 208 -16.99 18.97 -8.03
CA LEU A 208 -16.89 17.54 -7.78
C LEU A 208 -15.46 17.09 -8.06
N LYS A 209 -14.83 16.39 -7.13
CA LYS A 209 -13.49 15.83 -7.26
C LYS A 209 -13.55 14.32 -7.18
N ARG A 210 -12.80 13.63 -8.02
CA ARG A 210 -12.67 12.16 -7.98
C ARG A 210 -11.26 11.73 -8.32
N PHE A 211 -10.72 10.81 -7.54
CA PHE A 211 -9.50 10.09 -7.87
C PHE A 211 -9.83 8.72 -8.47
N THR A 212 -9.04 8.29 -9.45
CA THR A 212 -9.16 6.95 -10.06
C THR A 212 -7.79 6.46 -10.50
N ILE A 213 -7.61 5.15 -10.63
CA ILE A 213 -6.40 4.59 -11.22
C ILE A 213 -6.51 4.71 -12.75
N HIS A 214 -5.71 5.58 -13.36
CA HIS A 214 -5.74 5.78 -14.81
C HIS A 214 -4.99 4.66 -15.55
N ARG A 215 -3.75 4.41 -15.10
CA ARG A 215 -2.89 3.33 -15.57
C ARG A 215 -2.40 2.56 -14.35
N SER A 216 -2.61 1.26 -14.32
CA SER A 216 -2.11 0.42 -13.23
C SER A 216 -0.67 -0.01 -13.44
N SER A 217 0.02 -0.38 -12.35
CA SER A 217 1.36 -0.94 -12.37
C SER A 217 1.34 -2.45 -12.61
N ASN A 218 2.44 -3.04 -13.08
CA ASN A 218 2.52 -4.51 -13.20
C ASN A 218 2.63 -5.19 -11.83
N VAL A 219 3.28 -4.52 -10.88
CA VAL A 219 3.33 -4.86 -9.46
C VAL A 219 2.68 -3.71 -8.69
N LEU A 220 1.54 -3.99 -8.09
CA LEU A 220 0.77 -3.05 -7.29
C LEU A 220 1.17 -3.18 -5.82
N THR A 221 1.80 -2.12 -5.31
CA THR A 221 2.13 -1.98 -3.89
C THR A 221 1.03 -1.15 -3.21
N ILE A 222 0.38 -1.74 -2.21
CA ILE A 222 -0.68 -1.07 -1.44
C ILE A 222 -0.19 -0.84 -0.02
N PHE A 223 -0.14 0.42 0.38
CA PHE A 223 0.18 0.83 1.75
C PHE A 223 -1.11 1.06 2.54
N LEU A 224 -1.24 0.45 3.71
CA LEU A 224 -2.39 0.67 4.59
C LEU A 224 -2.05 1.74 5.62
N ASN A 225 -2.72 2.90 5.52
CA ASN A 225 -2.47 4.02 6.43
C ASN A 225 -2.95 3.71 7.85
N ARG A 226 -2.07 3.08 8.65
CA ARG A 226 -2.33 2.67 10.04
C ARG A 226 -2.05 3.78 11.07
N PHE A 227 -1.83 5.03 10.67
CA PHE A 227 -1.65 6.15 11.59
C PHE A 227 -3.01 6.67 12.04
N ALA A 228 -3.34 6.53 13.32
CA ALA A 228 -4.63 6.93 13.85
C ALA A 228 -4.69 8.45 14.11
N ASN A 229 -3.68 9.01 14.79
CA ASN A 229 -3.65 10.38 15.32
C ASN A 229 -2.23 10.98 15.40
N TYR A 230 -2.14 12.29 15.67
CA TYR A 230 -0.89 13.05 15.86
C TYR A 230 0.02 12.51 16.98
N TYR A 231 -0.53 11.76 17.94
CA TYR A 231 0.19 11.17 19.07
C TYR A 231 0.85 9.81 18.76
N GLY A 232 0.80 9.36 17.50
CA GLY A 232 1.50 8.14 17.06
C GLY A 232 0.78 6.81 17.34
N ASP A 233 -0.51 6.88 17.71
CA ASP A 233 -1.38 5.73 17.86
C ASP A 233 -1.50 4.93 16.56
N LYS A 234 -1.44 3.60 16.67
CA LYS A 234 -1.56 2.68 15.54
C LYS A 234 -2.97 2.11 15.44
N ILE A 235 -3.50 2.09 14.23
CA ILE A 235 -4.73 1.36 13.89
C ILE A 235 -4.41 -0.13 13.85
N THR A 236 -4.72 -0.83 14.93
CA THR A 236 -4.54 -2.30 15.10
C THR A 236 -5.72 -3.12 14.58
N LYS A 237 -6.75 -2.47 14.04
CA LYS A 237 -7.93 -3.16 13.54
C LYS A 237 -7.57 -4.11 12.39
N ASP A 238 -8.32 -5.20 12.31
CA ASP A 238 -8.24 -6.12 11.19
C ASP A 238 -8.74 -5.46 9.89
N VAL A 239 -8.00 -5.65 8.81
CA VAL A 239 -8.35 -5.14 7.47
C VAL A 239 -8.19 -6.31 6.52
N ARG A 240 -9.31 -6.83 6.01
CA ARG A 240 -9.31 -8.00 5.14
C ARG A 240 -8.74 -7.65 3.75
N TYR A 241 -7.92 -8.54 3.23
CA TYR A 241 -7.42 -8.51 1.86
C TYR A 241 -7.56 -9.90 1.22
N PRO A 242 -7.97 -9.98 -0.05
CA PRO A 242 -8.11 -11.26 -0.76
C PRO A 242 -6.76 -11.72 -1.35
N GLU A 243 -6.61 -13.01 -1.63
CA GLU A 243 -5.49 -13.48 -2.46
C GLU A 243 -5.60 -12.95 -3.91
N TYR A 244 -6.83 -12.82 -4.42
CA TYR A 244 -7.13 -12.35 -5.77
C TYR A 244 -7.84 -11.00 -5.71
N LEU A 245 -7.27 -9.98 -6.37
CA LEU A 245 -7.81 -8.63 -6.40
C LEU A 245 -8.12 -8.24 -7.85
N ASP A 246 -9.38 -7.88 -8.12
CA ASP A 246 -9.75 -7.19 -9.35
C ASP A 246 -9.75 -5.68 -9.11
N ILE A 247 -8.90 -4.96 -9.85
CA ILE A 247 -8.79 -3.51 -9.73
C ILE A 247 -9.62 -2.73 -10.75
N ARG A 248 -10.22 -3.41 -11.74
CA ARG A 248 -11.01 -2.77 -12.81
C ARG A 248 -12.06 -1.78 -12.29
N PRO A 249 -12.83 -2.08 -11.21
CA PRO A 249 -13.84 -1.14 -10.70
C PRO A 249 -13.28 0.19 -10.18
N PHE A 250 -11.98 0.26 -9.88
CA PHE A 250 -11.31 1.43 -9.32
C PHE A 250 -10.56 2.25 -10.38
N MET A 251 -10.59 1.81 -11.64
CA MET A 251 -9.90 2.48 -12.73
C MET A 251 -10.73 3.61 -13.36
N SER A 252 -10.05 4.52 -14.05
CA SER A 252 -10.70 5.59 -14.83
C SER A 252 -11.61 5.04 -15.94
N GLN A 253 -11.25 3.88 -16.50
CA GLN A 253 -12.00 3.09 -17.47
C GLN A 253 -12.41 1.77 -16.81
N CYS A 254 -13.63 1.75 -16.26
CA CYS A 254 -14.15 0.65 -15.45
C CYS A 254 -15.00 -0.36 -16.23
N ASP A 255 -15.20 -0.13 -17.52
CA ASP A 255 -16.04 -0.88 -18.46
C ASP A 255 -15.29 -1.96 -19.26
N GLY A 256 -14.01 -2.17 -18.97
CA GLY A 256 -13.19 -3.22 -19.59
C GLY A 256 -13.19 -4.55 -18.83
N GLU A 257 -12.53 -5.54 -19.42
CA GLU A 257 -12.31 -6.86 -18.80
C GLU A 257 -11.68 -6.77 -17.40
N PRO A 258 -12.04 -7.66 -16.47
CA PRO A 258 -11.43 -7.72 -15.14
C PRO A 258 -9.90 -7.68 -15.20
N LEU A 259 -9.32 -6.89 -14.28
CA LEU A 259 -7.88 -6.70 -14.22
C LEU A 259 -7.36 -7.32 -12.93
N HIS A 260 -7.02 -8.60 -13.02
CA HIS A 260 -6.66 -9.43 -11.88
C HIS A 260 -5.22 -9.24 -11.42
N TYR A 261 -5.08 -9.23 -10.10
CA TYR A 261 -3.82 -9.25 -9.39
C TYR A 261 -3.82 -10.39 -8.38
N LEU A 262 -2.65 -11.01 -8.22
CA LEU A 262 -2.41 -12.09 -7.27
C LEU A 262 -1.50 -11.58 -6.15
N LEU A 263 -1.90 -11.80 -4.91
CA LEU A 263 -1.08 -11.52 -3.73
C LEU A 263 0.14 -12.44 -3.74
N TYR A 264 1.33 -11.85 -3.59
CA TYR A 264 2.58 -12.62 -3.49
C TYR A 264 3.47 -12.20 -2.32
N ALA A 265 3.24 -11.03 -1.71
CA ALA A 265 3.90 -10.70 -0.46
C ALA A 265 3.02 -9.84 0.46
N VAL A 266 3.19 -10.06 1.77
CA VAL A 266 2.52 -9.32 2.85
C VAL A 266 3.58 -8.92 3.87
N LEU A 267 3.79 -7.62 4.04
CA LEU A 267 4.64 -7.07 5.09
C LEU A 267 3.78 -6.74 6.29
N VAL A 268 4.15 -7.26 7.46
CA VAL A 268 3.42 -7.14 8.72
C VAL A 268 4.23 -6.30 9.70
N HIS A 269 3.53 -5.44 10.44
CA HIS A 269 4.09 -4.72 11.57
C HIS A 269 3.34 -5.15 12.84
N THR A 270 4.04 -5.76 13.80
CA THR A 270 3.51 -6.04 15.14
C THR A 270 3.99 -4.98 16.12
N GLY A 271 3.11 -4.50 16.99
CA GLY A 271 3.39 -3.38 17.90
C GLY A 271 2.13 -2.54 18.10
N SER A 272 1.99 -1.93 19.28
CA SER A 272 0.82 -1.11 19.66
C SER A 272 0.93 0.35 19.20
N ASN A 273 2.13 0.83 18.86
CA ASN A 273 2.36 2.17 18.34
C ASN A 273 3.16 2.11 17.03
N CYS A 274 3.43 3.27 16.43
CA CYS A 274 4.15 3.35 15.15
C CYS A 274 5.66 3.55 15.28
N TYR A 275 6.16 3.85 16.49
CA TYR A 275 7.56 4.15 16.77
C TYR A 275 8.35 2.93 17.24
N SER A 276 7.66 1.91 17.76
CA SER A 276 8.24 0.67 18.25
C SER A 276 7.38 -0.52 17.85
N GLY A 277 8.07 -1.59 17.49
CA GLY A 277 7.45 -2.81 17.04
C GLY A 277 8.44 -3.68 16.30
N HIS A 278 7.91 -4.67 15.59
CA HIS A 278 8.68 -5.64 14.84
C HIS A 278 8.07 -5.85 13.47
N TYR A 279 8.93 -5.86 12.45
CA TYR A 279 8.54 -6.04 11.07
C TYR A 279 9.02 -7.39 10.56
N TYR A 280 8.14 -8.09 9.86
CA TYR A 280 8.45 -9.33 9.17
C TYR A 280 7.53 -9.44 7.96
N CYS A 281 7.76 -10.41 7.09
CA CYS A 281 6.90 -10.56 5.91
C CYS A 281 6.59 -12.02 5.60
N TYR A 282 5.57 -12.20 4.79
CA TYR A 282 5.24 -13.45 4.13
C TYR A 282 5.44 -13.26 2.64
N VAL A 283 6.09 -14.20 1.98
CA VAL A 283 6.36 -14.16 0.53
C VAL A 283 5.97 -15.48 -0.12
N LYS A 284 5.46 -15.41 -1.34
CA LYS A 284 5.19 -16.56 -2.19
C LYS A 284 6.42 -16.80 -3.08
N ALA A 285 7.14 -17.86 -2.82
CA ALA A 285 8.38 -18.17 -3.52
C ALA A 285 8.09 -18.75 -4.93
N SER A 286 9.16 -18.95 -5.70
CA SER A 286 9.07 -19.44 -7.08
C SER A 286 8.55 -20.87 -7.23
N ASP A 287 8.58 -21.66 -6.14
CA ASP A 287 7.95 -22.97 -6.03
C ASP A 287 6.43 -22.90 -5.81
N GLY A 288 5.88 -21.68 -5.61
CA GLY A 288 4.47 -21.43 -5.34
C GLY A 288 4.07 -21.56 -3.86
N GLN A 289 5.01 -21.92 -2.98
CA GLN A 289 4.79 -22.07 -1.54
C GLN A 289 4.95 -20.73 -0.83
N TRP A 290 4.19 -20.53 0.26
CA TRP A 290 4.32 -19.37 1.13
C TRP A 290 5.38 -19.62 2.20
N TYR A 291 6.18 -18.60 2.49
CA TYR A 291 7.19 -18.61 3.53
C TYR A 291 7.06 -17.35 4.38
N GLN A 292 7.20 -17.51 5.69
CA GLN A 292 7.40 -16.41 6.62
C GLN A 292 8.90 -16.09 6.70
N MET A 293 9.24 -14.84 6.44
CA MET A 293 10.58 -14.27 6.52
C MET A 293 10.63 -13.36 7.73
N ASN A 294 11.24 -13.84 8.81
CA ASN A 294 11.37 -13.12 10.07
C ASN A 294 12.84 -13.02 10.46
N ASP A 295 13.50 -11.98 9.93
CA ASP A 295 14.95 -11.80 10.02
C ASP A 295 15.69 -13.09 9.63
N ALA A 296 16.43 -13.69 10.57
CA ALA A 296 17.22 -14.89 10.37
C ALA A 296 16.36 -16.15 10.14
N SER A 297 15.10 -16.13 10.56
CA SER A 297 14.20 -17.28 10.49
C SER A 297 13.41 -17.28 9.18
N VAL A 298 13.49 -18.39 8.46
CA VAL A 298 12.70 -18.66 7.25
C VAL A 298 11.89 -19.94 7.49
N THR A 299 10.56 -19.82 7.53
CA THR A 299 9.66 -20.94 7.82
C THR A 299 8.56 -21.06 6.79
N ILE A 300 8.11 -22.28 6.51
CA ILE A 300 6.98 -22.52 5.60
C ILE A 300 5.69 -22.01 6.27
N SER A 301 4.82 -21.41 5.47
CA SER A 301 3.50 -20.94 5.88
C SER A 301 2.43 -21.33 4.85
N ASP A 302 1.16 -21.12 5.19
CA ASP A 302 0.03 -21.36 4.31
C ASP A 302 -0.79 -20.08 4.08
N ILE A 303 -1.53 -20.04 2.96
CA ILE A 303 -2.29 -18.85 2.57
C ILE A 303 -3.32 -18.42 3.62
N ARG A 304 -3.92 -19.35 4.41
CA ARG A 304 -4.90 -18.96 5.43
C ARG A 304 -4.22 -18.21 6.56
N THR A 305 -3.02 -18.64 6.97
CA THR A 305 -2.21 -17.91 7.94
C THR A 305 -1.85 -16.53 7.43
N VAL A 306 -1.44 -16.43 6.16
CA VAL A 306 -1.08 -15.16 5.51
C VAL A 306 -2.27 -14.19 5.48
N LEU A 307 -3.45 -14.62 5.04
CA LEU A 307 -4.63 -13.74 4.89
C LEU A 307 -5.20 -13.24 6.23
N ASN A 308 -4.85 -13.88 7.36
CA ASN A 308 -5.27 -13.48 8.71
C ASN A 308 -4.27 -12.54 9.41
N GLN A 309 -3.22 -12.09 8.72
CA GLN A 309 -2.24 -11.18 9.31
C GLN A 309 -2.68 -9.72 9.25
N GLN A 310 -2.25 -8.93 10.24
CA GLN A 310 -2.42 -7.48 10.24
C GLN A 310 -1.44 -6.83 9.25
N ALA A 311 -1.77 -6.90 7.97
CA ALA A 311 -0.93 -6.37 6.90
C ALA A 311 -0.67 -4.87 7.09
N TYR A 312 0.58 -4.46 6.82
CA TYR A 312 1.00 -3.07 6.74
C TYR A 312 1.18 -2.66 5.27
N ILE A 313 1.85 -3.51 4.49
CA ILE A 313 2.03 -3.33 3.04
C ILE A 313 1.66 -4.63 2.34
N LEU A 314 0.92 -4.52 1.24
CA LEU A 314 0.51 -5.64 0.41
C LEU A 314 1.14 -5.50 -0.98
N PHE A 315 1.68 -6.60 -1.49
CA PHE A 315 2.25 -6.66 -2.83
C PHE A 315 1.48 -7.63 -3.70
N TYR A 316 0.96 -7.07 -4.79
CA TYR A 316 0.12 -7.74 -5.75
C TYR A 316 0.79 -7.71 -7.12
N ILE A 317 0.82 -8.84 -7.82
CA ILE A 317 1.35 -8.91 -9.18
C ILE A 317 0.24 -9.16 -10.18
N ARG A 318 0.26 -8.42 -11.29
CA ARG A 318 -0.72 -8.55 -12.36
C ARG A 318 -0.65 -9.96 -12.95
N GLY A 319 -1.79 -10.63 -13.02
CA GLY A 319 -1.91 -11.99 -13.52
C GLY A 319 -3.17 -12.16 -14.36
N LYS A 320 -3.20 -13.22 -15.18
CA LYS A 320 -4.46 -13.71 -15.74
C LYS A 320 -5.02 -14.73 -14.78
N GLU A 321 -6.33 -14.67 -14.52
CA GLU A 321 -7.02 -15.74 -13.82
C GLU A 321 -6.80 -17.05 -14.60
N ARG A 322 -6.42 -18.12 -13.89
CA ARG A 322 -6.50 -19.46 -14.49
C ARG A 322 -7.99 -19.75 -14.63
N LYS A 323 -8.52 -19.76 -15.85
CA LYS A 323 -9.84 -20.34 -16.13
C LYS A 323 -9.80 -21.81 -15.69
N GLY A 324 -10.23 -22.08 -14.47
CA GLY A 324 -10.35 -23.43 -13.95
C GLY A 324 -11.57 -24.09 -14.59
N THR A 325 -11.34 -25.09 -15.42
CA THR A 325 -12.33 -26.13 -15.68
C THR A 325 -12.56 -26.89 -14.37
N GLY A 326 -13.62 -26.54 -13.63
CA GLY A 326 -13.97 -27.23 -12.39
C GLY A 326 -15.24 -26.67 -11.76
N LYS A 327 -16.31 -27.47 -11.81
CA LYS A 327 -17.60 -27.22 -11.16
C LYS A 327 -17.41 -26.87 -9.67
N GLY A 328 -18.04 -25.80 -9.21
CA GLY A 328 -18.06 -25.40 -7.80
C GLY A 328 -18.91 -24.15 -7.57
N THR A 329 -20.23 -24.34 -7.54
CA THR A 329 -21.28 -23.49 -6.95
C THR A 329 -21.03 -21.97 -6.91
N ALA A 330 -21.58 -21.27 -7.91
CA ALA A 330 -21.84 -19.84 -7.84
C ALA A 330 -22.97 -19.57 -6.82
N ALA A 331 -22.64 -18.98 -5.67
CA ALA A 331 -23.62 -18.32 -4.82
C ALA A 331 -23.70 -16.85 -5.24
N ALA A 332 -24.51 -16.59 -6.27
CA ALA A 332 -24.94 -15.23 -6.62
C ALA A 332 -26.03 -14.80 -5.63
N ALA A 333 -25.72 -13.87 -4.74
CA ALA A 333 -26.72 -13.23 -3.89
C ALA A 333 -27.50 -12.20 -4.72
N ALA A 334 -28.55 -12.65 -5.39
CA ALA A 334 -29.60 -11.78 -5.94
C ALA A 334 -30.65 -11.54 -4.84
N VAL A 335 -30.74 -10.30 -4.36
CA VAL A 335 -31.83 -9.84 -3.50
C VAL A 335 -33.03 -9.57 -4.40
N ALA A 336 -33.99 -10.49 -4.42
CA ALA A 336 -35.31 -10.24 -5.00
C ALA A 336 -36.28 -9.79 -3.90
N VAL A 337 -36.77 -8.57 -4.04
CA VAL A 337 -37.91 -8.02 -3.32
C VAL A 337 -39.18 -8.68 -3.85
N GLY A 338 -40.00 -9.26 -2.97
CA GLY A 338 -41.28 -9.88 -3.31
C GLY A 338 -42.27 -9.78 -2.14
N THR A 339 -43.28 -8.95 -2.32
CA THR A 339 -44.35 -8.60 -1.38
C THR A 339 -45.42 -9.67 -1.18
N ARG A 340 -45.87 -9.79 0.09
CA ARG A 340 -47.22 -10.06 0.62
C ARG A 340 -48.01 -11.31 0.17
N THR A 341 -48.41 -12.12 1.16
CA THR A 341 -49.78 -12.36 1.70
C THR A 341 -49.71 -13.68 2.50
N GLY A 342 -50.11 -13.81 3.76
CA GLY A 342 -51.49 -13.81 4.25
C GLY A 342 -51.61 -14.83 5.41
N ALA A 343 -52.14 -14.37 6.55
CA ALA A 343 -52.90 -15.04 7.61
C ALA A 343 -52.54 -16.45 8.15
N GLY A 344 -52.50 -16.56 9.49
CA GLY A 344 -53.05 -17.76 10.15
C GLY A 344 -52.50 -18.18 11.53
N LYS A 345 -53.15 -17.68 12.59
CA LYS A 345 -53.46 -18.33 13.89
C LYS A 345 -52.35 -18.63 14.92
N ARG A 346 -52.57 -17.98 16.08
CA ARG A 346 -52.07 -18.25 17.44
C ARG A 346 -52.37 -19.67 17.93
N LYS A 347 -51.53 -20.19 18.83
CA LYS A 347 -51.95 -20.83 20.09
C LYS A 347 -50.85 -20.71 21.17
N HIS A 348 -51.27 -20.25 22.33
CA HIS A 348 -50.55 -20.21 23.61
C HIS A 348 -50.44 -21.61 24.23
N THR A 349 -49.38 -21.83 25.02
CA THR A 349 -49.44 -22.53 26.32
C THR A 349 -48.29 -22.03 27.19
N GLU A 350 -48.63 -21.73 28.45
CA GLU A 350 -47.82 -21.18 29.55
C GLU A 350 -47.23 -22.27 30.46
N ALA A 351 -46.49 -21.79 31.48
CA ALA A 351 -46.08 -22.40 32.76
C ALA A 351 -44.70 -23.10 32.79
N GLU A 352 -43.84 -22.98 33.81
CA GLU A 352 -43.77 -22.26 35.11
C GLU A 352 -42.30 -22.43 35.59
N VAL A 353 -41.58 -21.39 36.03
CA VAL A 353 -41.15 -21.07 37.41
C VAL A 353 -40.36 -22.16 38.15
N GLU A 354 -39.10 -21.88 38.52
CA GLU A 354 -38.62 -22.01 39.91
C GLU A 354 -37.36 -21.16 40.21
N GLU A 355 -37.33 -20.64 41.44
CA GLU A 355 -36.41 -19.66 42.03
C GLU A 355 -35.08 -20.22 42.53
N GLY A 356 -34.11 -19.32 42.76
CA GLY A 356 -32.91 -19.57 43.57
C GLY A 356 -32.13 -18.29 43.88
N ARG A 357 -32.55 -17.57 44.91
CA ARG A 357 -31.97 -16.33 45.45
C ARG A 357 -31.03 -16.62 46.63
N LEU A 358 -29.96 -15.80 46.79
CA LEU A 358 -29.47 -15.13 48.04
C LEU A 358 -27.95 -14.85 47.93
N THR A 359 -27.52 -13.59 47.71
CA THR A 359 -27.06 -12.55 48.69
C THR A 359 -25.75 -12.87 49.42
N GLY A 360 -24.78 -11.95 49.64
CA GLY A 360 -24.68 -10.51 49.34
C GLY A 360 -23.53 -9.85 50.14
N ARG A 361 -23.33 -8.54 49.91
CA ARG A 361 -22.61 -7.50 50.70
C ARG A 361 -21.08 -7.62 50.85
N GLY A 362 -20.27 -6.56 50.85
CA GLY A 362 -20.47 -5.09 50.82
C GLY A 362 -19.18 -4.40 51.34
N GLY A 363 -18.97 -3.12 51.06
CA GLY A 363 -17.91 -2.32 51.71
C GLY A 363 -17.41 -1.09 50.93
N GLU A 364 -17.74 0.10 51.44
CA GLU A 364 -17.45 1.46 50.95
C GLU A 364 -16.11 2.05 51.42
N THR A 365 -15.69 3.15 50.76
CA THR A 365 -15.02 4.41 51.25
C THR A 365 -14.33 5.06 50.03
N GLY A 366 -14.33 6.36 49.70
CA GLY A 366 -14.78 7.61 50.31
C GLY A 366 -13.61 8.62 50.43
N MET A 367 -13.42 9.58 49.51
CA MET A 367 -12.85 10.95 49.75
C MET A 367 -12.62 11.83 48.48
N VAL A 368 -13.52 12.80 48.27
CA VAL A 368 -13.41 14.28 48.20
C VAL A 368 -12.20 15.06 47.59
N ALA A 369 -12.57 15.98 46.68
CA ALA A 369 -12.15 17.39 46.37
C ALA A 369 -10.98 17.77 45.43
N GLY A 370 -11.27 18.77 44.58
CA GLY A 370 -10.31 19.72 44.00
C GLY A 370 -10.78 20.42 42.70
N GLU A 371 -11.39 21.61 42.81
CA GLU A 371 -11.80 22.49 41.70
C GLU A 371 -10.61 23.21 41.01
N GLY A 372 -10.80 23.64 39.75
CA GLY A 372 -9.93 24.63 39.09
C GLY A 372 -10.41 25.02 37.69
N LYS A 373 -11.12 26.16 37.59
CA LYS A 373 -11.52 26.83 36.33
C LYS A 373 -10.33 27.47 35.62
N GLY A 374 -10.33 27.46 34.29
CA GLY A 374 -9.43 28.27 33.45
C GLY A 374 -9.93 28.39 32.02
N THR A 375 -10.58 29.52 31.71
CA THR A 375 -11.03 29.95 30.39
C THR A 375 -9.86 30.39 29.51
N GLY A 376 -9.83 30.02 28.23
CA GLY A 376 -8.85 30.51 27.26
C GLY A 376 -9.26 30.22 25.81
N THR A 377 -9.80 31.24 25.15
CA THR A 377 -10.11 31.32 23.72
C THR A 377 -8.84 31.27 22.86
N GLY A 378 -8.84 30.54 21.73
CA GLY A 378 -7.70 30.55 20.81
C GLY A 378 -7.90 29.76 19.51
N ALA A 379 -8.51 30.41 18.53
CA ALA A 379 -8.41 30.24 17.07
C ALA A 379 -7.94 28.87 16.49
N GLN A 380 -8.89 28.15 15.88
CA GLN A 380 -8.62 27.11 14.88
C GLN A 380 -7.98 27.74 13.62
N ARG A 381 -6.78 27.26 13.27
CA ARG A 381 -6.21 27.34 11.92
C ARG A 381 -5.98 25.91 11.46
N GLU A 382 -6.93 25.35 10.71
CA GLU A 382 -6.67 24.18 9.88
C GLU A 382 -5.93 24.65 8.62
N ILE A 383 -4.63 24.34 8.55
CA ILE A 383 -3.82 24.53 7.35
C ILE A 383 -4.00 23.27 6.50
N SER A 384 -4.87 23.36 5.49
CA SER A 384 -4.97 22.40 4.39
C SER A 384 -3.76 22.54 3.47
N GLY A 385 -2.65 21.92 3.88
CA GLY A 385 -1.45 21.79 3.07
C GLY A 385 -0.92 20.37 3.17
N ARG A 386 -1.22 19.52 2.18
CA ARG A 386 -0.45 18.26 1.99
C ARG A 386 0.90 18.63 1.40
N GLY A 387 1.77 19.14 2.26
CA GLY A 387 3.21 19.20 2.04
C GLY A 387 3.84 17.86 2.42
N THR A 388 4.90 17.51 1.72
CA THR A 388 5.92 16.54 2.12
C THR A 388 6.18 16.59 3.63
N PHE A 389 5.83 15.52 4.34
CA PHE A 389 6.16 15.37 5.76
C PHE A 389 7.63 14.98 5.88
N SER A 390 8.46 15.95 6.25
CA SER A 390 9.76 15.68 6.87
C SER A 390 9.53 15.82 8.38
N ILE A 391 9.62 14.72 9.12
CA ILE A 391 9.50 14.71 10.58
C ILE A 391 10.90 14.95 11.14
N LYS A 392 11.13 16.13 11.73
CA LYS A 392 12.33 16.39 12.52
C LYS A 392 12.19 15.74 13.90
N ALA A 393 13.20 14.93 14.23
CA ALA A 393 13.72 14.48 15.53
C ALA A 393 12.72 14.13 16.65
#